data_AF-A0A0F9FNS3-F1
#
_entry.id   AF-A0A0F9FNS3-F1
#
_cell.length_a   1.000
_cell.length_b   1.000
_cell.length_c   1.000
_cell.angle_alpha   90.00
_cell.angle_beta   90.00
_cell.angle_gamma   90.00
#
_symmetry.space_group_name_H-M   'P 1'
#
loop_
_entity.id
_entity.type
_entity.pdbx_description
1 polymer ?
#
loop_
_entity_poly.entity_id
_entity_poly.type
_entity_poly.pdbx_seq_one_letter_code
_entity_poly.pdbx_strand_id
1 'polypeptide(L)'
;MSVQQITVQLPHSAVPQTNSRQLLATFWRGAQACADGLPRTACPYHDVQSHTGVTGSRAFGNYWRRGWDAKVAAQKERRVDTRSCRLRKLPRRGNPVRGTDNE
;
A
#
# COMPACT_ATOMS: atom_id res chain seq x y z
N MET A 1 15.74 -25.24 2.31
CA MET A 1 15.10 -24.02 2.85
C MET A 1 14.21 -23.44 1.74
N SER A 2 12.89 -23.60 1.82
CA SER A 2 11.98 -23.05 0.79
C SER A 2 11.93 -21.53 0.92
N VAL A 3 12.51 -20.83 -0.05
CA VAL A 3 12.36 -19.38 -0.18
C VAL A 3 10.91 -19.14 -0.58
N GLN A 4 10.06 -18.78 0.38
CA GLN A 4 8.71 -18.34 0.07
C GLN A 4 8.83 -17.06 -0.76
N GLN A 5 8.57 -17.16 -2.05
CA GLN A 5 8.46 -15.99 -2.93
C GLN A 5 7.23 -15.21 -2.46
N ILE A 6 7.45 -14.16 -1.67
CA ILE A 6 6.39 -13.25 -1.27
C ILE A 6 6.01 -12.48 -2.53
N THR A 7 4.98 -12.95 -3.22
CA THR A 7 4.43 -12.25 -4.38
C THR A 7 3.83 -10.93 -3.90
N VAL A 8 4.49 -9.82 -4.22
CA VAL A 8 4.00 -8.48 -3.88
C VAL A 8 2.79 -8.17 -4.76
N GLN A 9 1.60 -8.43 -4.24
CA GLN A 9 0.34 -8.01 -4.86
C GLN A 9 0.07 -6.52 -4.55
N LEU A 10 -0.10 -5.73 -5.62
CA LEU A 10 -0.55 -4.34 -5.61
C LEU A 10 -1.70 -4.20 -6.63
N PRO A 11 -2.67 -3.32 -6.40
CA PRO A 11 -3.72 -3.06 -7.38
C PRO A 11 -3.13 -2.47 -8.66
N HIS A 12 -3.70 -2.82 -9.82
CA HIS A 12 -3.20 -2.38 -11.13
C HIS A 12 -3.14 -0.85 -11.25
N SER A 13 -4.07 -0.15 -10.62
CA SER A 13 -4.12 1.32 -10.58
C SER A 13 -2.95 1.97 -9.83
N ALA A 14 -2.26 1.25 -8.94
CA ALA A 14 -1.11 1.75 -8.21
C ALA A 14 0.21 1.62 -8.99
N VAL A 15 0.24 0.80 -10.05
CA VAL A 15 1.44 0.59 -10.87
C VAL A 15 1.61 1.81 -11.80
N PRO A 16 2.77 2.49 -11.78
CA PRO A 16 2.99 3.63 -12.64
C PRO A 16 3.01 3.21 -14.11
N GLN A 17 2.29 3.94 -14.96
CA GLN A 17 2.36 3.77 -16.41
C GLN A 17 3.72 4.28 -16.89
N THR A 18 4.66 3.36 -17.14
CA THR A 18 5.98 3.66 -17.68
C THR A 18 6.40 2.60 -18.70
N ASN A 19 6.97 3.05 -19.81
CA ASN A 19 7.56 2.17 -20.83
C ASN A 19 8.98 1.71 -20.43
N SER A 20 9.57 2.31 -19.39
CA SER A 20 10.90 1.95 -18.92
C SER A 20 10.84 0.77 -17.95
N ARG A 21 11.30 -0.39 -18.42
CA ARG A 21 11.41 -1.61 -17.60
C ARG A 21 12.27 -1.41 -16.35
N GLN A 22 13.27 -0.53 -16.41
CA GLN A 22 14.16 -0.25 -15.28
C GLN A 22 13.45 0.54 -14.16
N LEU A 23 12.64 1.54 -14.52
CA LEU A 23 11.83 2.29 -13.56
C LEU A 23 10.73 1.40 -12.96
N LEU A 24 10.12 0.53 -13.76
CA LEU A 24 9.14 -0.43 -13.28
C LEU A 24 9.77 -1.44 -12.30
N ALA A 25 10.94 -2.00 -12.62
CA ALA A 25 11.67 -2.88 -11.71
C ALA A 25 12.01 -2.18 -10.39
N THR A 26 12.36 -0.90 -10.46
CA THR A 26 12.68 -0.07 -9.29
C THR A 26 11.46 0.15 -8.40
N PHE A 27 10.29 0.38 -8.98
CA PHE A 27 9.01 0.44 -8.27
C PHE A 27 8.73 -0.87 -7.50
N TRP A 28 8.86 -2.02 -8.16
CA TRP A 28 8.63 -3.32 -7.50
C TRP A 28 9.63 -3.60 -6.38
N ARG A 29 10.90 -3.18 -6.53
CA ARG A 29 11.89 -3.26 -5.45
C ARG A 29 11.51 -2.44 -4.22
N GLY A 30 10.92 -1.24 -4.41
CA GLY A 30 10.43 -0.43 -3.29
C GLY A 30 9.24 -1.08 -2.58
N ALA A 31 8.32 -1.67 -3.35
CA ALA A 31 7.19 -2.40 -2.80
C ALA A 31 7.62 -3.68 -2.05
N GLN A 32 8.63 -4.38 -2.55
CA GLN A 32 9.26 -5.53 -1.89
C GLN A 32 9.96 -5.10 -0.60
N ALA A 33 10.74 -4.01 -0.63
CA ALA A 33 11.40 -3.49 0.57
C ALA A 33 10.40 -3.17 1.69
N CYS A 34 9.21 -2.63 1.35
CA CYS A 34 8.12 -2.47 2.32
C CYS A 34 7.60 -3.80 2.86
N ALA A 35 7.47 -4.82 2.01
CA ALA A 35 7.05 -6.17 2.42
C ALA A 35 8.08 -6.82 3.35
N ASP A 36 9.37 -6.54 3.13
CA ASP A 36 10.50 -7.01 3.95
C ASP A 36 10.67 -6.19 5.25
N GLY A 37 9.85 -5.15 5.47
CA GLY A 37 9.89 -4.31 6.67
C GLY A 37 11.00 -3.26 6.67
N LEU A 38 11.63 -3.00 5.53
CA LEU A 38 12.66 -1.97 5.40
C LEU A 38 12.04 -0.56 5.45
N PRO A 39 12.71 0.41 6.09
CA PRO A 39 12.23 1.78 6.14
C PRO A 39 12.31 2.44 4.76
N ARG A 40 11.45 3.43 4.51
CA ARG A 40 11.44 4.22 3.28
C ARG A 40 12.76 4.95 2.99
N THR A 41 13.60 5.15 4.00
CA THR A 41 14.94 5.76 3.85
C THR A 41 16.00 4.77 3.35
N ALA A 42 15.74 3.47 3.35
CA ALA A 42 16.64 2.44 2.80
C ALA A 42 16.67 2.42 1.26
N CYS A 43 16.26 3.51 0.61
CA CYS A 43 16.30 3.66 -0.83
C CYS A 43 17.75 3.64 -1.31
N PRO A 44 18.18 2.67 -2.14
CA PRO A 44 19.57 2.56 -2.59
C PRO A 44 19.93 3.59 -3.68
N TYR A 45 18.92 4.28 -4.22
CA TYR A 45 19.09 5.30 -5.25
C TYR A 45 19.29 6.66 -4.57
N HIS A 46 20.56 7.01 -4.35
CA HIS A 46 20.95 8.31 -3.82
C HIS A 46 20.98 9.35 -4.95
N ASP A 47 20.55 10.58 -4.65
CA ASP A 47 20.66 11.74 -5.53
C ASP A 47 22.15 12.12 -5.61
N VAL A 48 22.91 11.44 -6.47
CA VAL A 48 24.29 11.83 -6.75
C VAL A 48 24.22 12.99 -7.74
N GLN A 49 24.41 14.22 -7.24
CA GLN A 49 24.66 15.37 -8.09
C GLN A 49 26.03 15.16 -8.75
N SER A 50 26.05 14.59 -9.95
CA SER A 50 27.27 14.59 -10.75
C SER A 50 27.50 16.00 -11.31
N HIS A 51 28.75 16.46 -11.28
CA HIS A 51 29.19 17.77 -11.81
C HIS A 51 28.87 17.96 -13.32
N THR A 52 28.47 16.88 -14.01
CA THR A 52 28.30 16.77 -15.47
C THR A 52 26.83 16.67 -15.94
N GLY A 53 25.85 16.78 -15.04
CA GLY A 53 24.44 16.77 -15.41
C GLY A 53 23.65 15.59 -14.84
N VAL A 54 22.33 15.77 -14.81
CA VAL A 54 21.34 14.98 -14.05
C VAL A 54 21.45 13.49 -14.39
N THR A 55 22.06 12.72 -13.49
CA THR A 55 22.14 11.27 -13.58
C THR A 55 20.79 10.69 -13.16
N GLY A 56 20.31 9.64 -13.84
CA GLY A 56 18.95 9.09 -13.70
C GLY A 56 18.48 8.76 -12.27
N SER A 57 19.33 8.84 -11.25
CA SER A 57 19.11 8.54 -9.84
C SER A 57 17.83 9.13 -9.22
N ARG A 58 17.42 10.35 -9.58
CA ARG A 58 16.22 10.99 -8.98
C ARG A 58 14.91 10.33 -9.41
N ALA A 59 14.82 9.92 -10.67
CA ALA A 59 13.65 9.20 -11.19
C ALA A 59 13.53 7.82 -10.53
N PHE A 60 14.65 7.10 -10.40
CA PHE A 60 14.69 5.80 -9.75
C PHE A 60 14.32 5.89 -8.27
N GLY A 61 14.87 6.87 -7.54
CA GLY A 61 14.51 7.12 -6.14
C GLY A 61 13.03 7.50 -5.96
N ASN A 62 12.43 8.22 -6.91
CA ASN A 62 10.99 8.51 -6.90
C ASN A 62 10.16 7.24 -7.14
N TYR A 63 10.50 6.43 -8.13
CA TYR A 63 9.76 5.19 -8.42
C TYR A 63 9.86 4.18 -7.28
N TRP A 64 11.03 4.03 -6.66
CA TRP A 64 11.21 3.18 -5.49
C TRP A 64 10.30 3.62 -4.34
N ARG A 65 10.30 4.92 -4.01
CA ARG A 65 9.45 5.48 -2.94
C ARG A 65 7.96 5.28 -3.24
N ARG A 66 7.52 5.48 -4.50
CA ARG A 66 6.15 5.24 -4.92
C ARG A 66 5.73 3.77 -4.72
N GLY A 67 6.62 2.81 -5.01
CA GLY A 67 6.34 1.39 -4.77
C GLY A 67 6.18 1.06 -3.30
N TRP A 68 7.05 1.63 -2.46
CA TRP A 68 6.97 1.50 -1.01
C TRP A 68 5.66 2.08 -0.46
N ASP A 69 5.34 3.33 -0.85
CA ASP A 69 4.12 4.03 -0.42
C ASP A 69 2.85 3.30 -0.87
N ALA A 70 2.84 2.74 -2.10
CA ALA A 70 1.73 1.94 -2.62
C ALA A 70 1.48 0.67 -1.79
N LYS A 71 2.54 0.00 -1.32
CA LYS A 71 2.42 -1.18 -0.47
C LYS A 71 1.86 -0.84 0.90
N VAL A 72 2.30 0.27 1.49
CA VAL A 72 1.73 0.78 2.76
C VAL A 72 0.26 1.13 2.61
N ALA A 73 -0.13 1.79 1.52
CA ALA A 73 -1.53 2.11 1.24
C ALA A 73 -2.39 0.84 1.14
N ALA A 74 -1.93 -0.17 0.36
CA ALA A 74 -2.63 -1.45 0.23
C ALA A 74 -2.73 -2.21 1.57
N GLN A 75 -1.71 -2.12 2.44
CA GLN A 75 -1.76 -2.69 3.78
C GLN A 75 -2.76 -1.96 4.69
N LYS A 76 -2.86 -0.62 4.57
CA LYS A 76 -3.84 0.19 5.33
C LYS A 76 -5.27 -0.16 4.93
N GLU A 77 -5.56 -0.25 3.64
CA GLU A 77 -6.90 -0.62 3.14
C GLU A 77 -7.33 -2.00 3.64
N ARG A 78 -6.43 -3.00 3.61
CA ARG A 78 -6.71 -4.33 4.19
C ARG A 78 -7.05 -4.27 5.69
N ARG A 79 -6.39 -3.40 6.47
CA ARG A 79 -6.69 -3.23 7.90
C ARG A 79 -8.04 -2.55 8.15
N VAL A 80 -8.47 -1.67 7.26
CA VAL A 80 -9.77 -0.99 7.36
C VAL A 80 -10.91 -1.98 7.08
N ASP A 81 -10.75 -2.86 6.09
CA ASP A 81 -11.75 -3.88 5.76
C ASP A 81 -12.00 -4.85 6.93
N THR A 82 -10.94 -5.27 7.63
CA THR A 82 -11.08 -6.14 8.81
C THR A 82 -11.81 -5.47 9.98
N ARG A 83 -11.72 -4.13 10.12
CA ARG A 83 -12.49 -3.39 11.12
C ARG A 83 -13.95 -3.18 10.73
N SER A 84 -14.26 -3.09 9.44
CA SER A 84 -15.64 -2.98 8.94
C SER A 84 -16.46 -4.26 9.13
N CYS A 85 -15.83 -5.43 9.25
CA CYS A 85 -16.54 -6.69 9.54
C CYS A 85 -17.05 -6.84 10.99
N ARG A 86 -16.61 -5.99 11.94
CA ARG A 86 -17.03 -6.05 13.36
C ARG A 86 -18.21 -5.13 13.72
N LEU A 87 -18.83 -4.45 12.76
CA LEU A 87 -19.86 -3.43 13.00
C LEU A 87 -21.20 -3.68 12.31
N ARG A 88 -21.52 -4.93 11.93
CA ARG A 88 -22.86 -5.29 11.42
C ARG A 88 -23.41 -6.59 12.01
N LYS A 89 -23.44 -6.72 13.33
CA LYS A 89 -24.44 -7.53 14.06
C LYS A 89 -24.69 -6.94 15.45
N LEU A 90 -25.20 -5.71 15.52
CA LEU A 90 -26.04 -5.37 16.66
C LEU A 90 -27.42 -5.99 16.37
N PRO A 91 -27.95 -6.88 17.23
CA PRO A 91 -29.34 -7.29 17.08
C PRO A 91 -30.20 -6.03 17.14
N ARG A 92 -31.11 -5.87 16.17
CA ARG A 92 -32.16 -4.84 16.24
C ARG A 92 -32.89 -5.05 17.55
N ARG A 93 -32.57 -4.25 18.57
CA ARG A 93 -33.30 -4.20 19.83
C ARG A 93 -34.74 -3.87 19.44
N GLY A 94 -35.63 -4.83 19.67
CA GLY A 94 -37.06 -4.68 19.45
C GLY A 94 -37.53 -3.39 20.10
N ASN A 95 -38.25 -2.60 19.32
CA ASN A 95 -38.97 -1.44 19.80
C ASN A 95 -39.99 -1.96 20.83
N PRO A 96 -39.98 -1.50 22.09
CA PRO A 96 -41.01 -1.91 23.03
C PRO A 96 -42.35 -1.31 22.59
N VAL A 97 -43.31 -2.21 22.40
CA VAL A 97 -44.74 -1.95 22.23
C VAL A 97 -45.21 -1.02 23.33
N ARG A 98 -45.75 0.15 22.98
CA ARG A 98 -46.57 0.95 23.89
C ARG A 98 -48.01 0.85 23.41
N GLY A 99 -48.70 -0.16 23.95
CA GLY A 99 -50.15 -0.17 23.95
C GLY A 99 -50.63 1.00 24.80
N THR A 100 -51.46 1.83 24.21
CA THR A 100 -52.37 2.72 24.95
C THR A 100 -53.77 2.28 24.56
N ASP A 101 -54.26 1.27 25.27
CA ASP A 101 -55.67 1.18 25.62
C ASP A 101 -55.97 2.31 26.61
N ASN A 102 -56.93 3.16 26.29
CA ASN A 102 -58.17 3.29 27.07
C ASN A 102 -59.06 4.40 26.47
N GLU A 103 -60.33 4.00 26.32
CA GLU A 103 -61.60 4.77 26.30
C GLU A 103 -61.78 5.96 25.36
#